data_AF-A0A351Y7C9-F1
#
_entry.id   AF-A0A351Y7C9-F1
#
_cell.length_a   1.000
_cell.length_b   1.000
_cell.length_c   1.000
_cell.angle_alpha   90.00
_cell.angle_beta   90.00
_cell.angle_gamma   90.00
#
_symmetry.space_group_name_H-M   'P 1'
#
loop_
_entity.id
_entity.type
_entity.pdbx_description
1 polymer ?
#
loop_
_entity_poly.entity_id
_entity_poly.type
_entity_poly.pdbx_seq_one_letter_code
_entity_poly.pdbx_strand_id
1 'polypeptide(L)'
;MTFKMKLRYFLLDLFDMISFLVFVGGIVLFVRFFVANPYTVVGASMSPTFEENDFIIVDKITPRFNDLKRGDVIVFVPPGKTIPYIKRIVGIP
;
A
#
# COMPACT_ATOMS: atom_id res chain seq x y z
N MET A 1 27.42 2.80 -41.01
CA MET A 1 27.36 2.85 -39.53
C MET A 1 27.85 1.51 -39.00
N THR A 2 29.03 1.47 -38.38
CA THR A 2 29.73 0.22 -38.01
C THR A 2 28.86 -0.62 -37.06
N PHE A 3 28.81 -1.94 -37.25
CA PHE A 3 28.02 -2.88 -36.45
C PHE A 3 28.14 -2.66 -34.93
N LYS A 4 29.36 -2.33 -34.45
CA LYS A 4 29.64 -1.95 -33.05
C LYS A 4 28.82 -0.75 -32.56
N MET A 5 28.57 0.25 -33.39
CA MET A 5 27.76 1.41 -33.02
C MET A 5 26.28 1.03 -32.88
N LYS A 6 25.74 0.27 -33.84
CA LYS A 6 24.34 -0.19 -33.78
C LYS A 6 24.08 -1.05 -32.54
N LEU A 7 25.04 -1.91 -32.19
CA LEU A 7 24.98 -2.72 -30.98
C LEU A 7 25.07 -1.87 -29.70
N ARG A 8 25.91 -0.83 -29.67
CA ARG A 8 26.00 0.08 -28.52
C ARG A 8 24.70 0.87 -28.30
N TYR A 9 24.09 1.42 -29.36
CA TYR A 9 22.81 2.11 -29.25
C TYR A 9 21.71 1.17 -28.76
N PHE A 10 21.64 -0.04 -29.32
CA PHE A 10 20.67 -1.05 -28.88
C PHE A 10 20.84 -1.43 -27.39
N LEU A 11 22.09 -1.60 -26.91
CA LEU A 11 22.35 -1.91 -25.50
C LEU A 11 22.02 -0.73 -24.57
N LEU A 12 22.25 0.50 -25.01
CA LEU A 12 21.86 1.70 -24.26
C LEU A 12 20.34 1.83 -24.15
N ASP A 13 19.61 1.64 -25.25
CA ASP A 13 18.14 1.68 -25.26
C ASP A 13 17.54 0.59 -24.34
N LEU A 14 18.15 -0.61 -24.35
CA LEU A 14 17.73 -1.71 -23.48
C LEU A 14 17.98 -1.40 -21.99
N PHE A 15 19.12 -0.79 -21.67
CA PHE A 15 19.41 -0.35 -20.31
C PHE A 15 18.41 0.71 -19.85
N ASP A 16 18.12 1.71 -20.67
CA ASP A 16 17.16 2.76 -20.34
C ASP A 16 15.76 2.18 -20.10
N MET A 17 15.32 1.22 -20.92
CA MET A 17 14.04 0.53 -20.74
C MET A 17 13.99 -0.25 -19.42
N ILE A 18 15.04 -1.01 -19.10
CA ILE A 18 15.12 -1.78 -17.85
C ILE A 18 15.15 -0.84 -16.64
N SER A 19 15.97 0.20 -16.68
CA SER A 19 16.05 1.20 -15.62
C SER A 19 14.72 1.88 -15.37
N PHE A 20 13.97 2.21 -16.43
CA PHE A 20 12.62 2.76 -16.31
C PHE A 20 11.66 1.77 -15.63
N LEU A 21 11.64 0.50 -16.06
CA LEU A 21 10.79 -0.53 -15.47
C LEU A 21 11.12 -0.77 -13.99
N VAL A 22 12.41 -0.80 -13.65
CA VAL A 22 12.87 -0.96 -12.26
C VAL A 22 12.48 0.25 -11.43
N PHE A 23 12.61 1.46 -11.96
CA PHE A 23 12.24 2.68 -11.26
C PHE A 23 10.73 2.72 -10.97
N VAL A 24 9.90 2.49 -11.98
CA VAL A 24 8.44 2.46 -11.83
C VAL A 24 8.01 1.31 -10.91
N GLY A 25 8.56 0.11 -11.12
CA GLY A 25 8.30 -1.04 -10.26
C GLY A 25 8.70 -0.78 -8.81
N GLY A 26 9.85 -0.13 -8.59
CA GLY A 26 10.32 0.28 -7.27
C GLY A 26 9.34 1.23 -6.58
N ILE A 27 8.84 2.24 -7.29
CA ILE A 27 7.82 3.16 -6.75
C ILE A 27 6.53 2.41 -6.39
N VAL A 28 6.03 1.55 -7.28
CA VAL A 28 4.80 0.78 -7.04
C VAL A 28 4.95 -0.12 -5.81
N LEU A 29 6.07 -0.84 -5.70
CA LEU A 29 6.35 -1.69 -4.54
C LEU A 29 6.49 -0.85 -3.26
N PHE A 30 7.18 0.30 -3.34
CA PHE A 30 7.30 1.22 -2.22
C PHE A 30 5.92 1.68 -1.71
N VAL A 31 5.05 2.13 -2.62
CA VAL A 31 3.67 2.53 -2.28
C VAL A 31 2.90 1.38 -1.64
N ARG A 32 2.94 0.19 -2.26
CA ARG A 32 2.22 -1.01 -1.79
C ARG A 32 2.68 -1.46 -0.40
N PHE A 33 3.97 -1.41 -0.11
CA PHE A 33 4.48 -1.88 1.17
C PHE A 33 4.35 -0.83 2.28
N PHE A 34 4.61 0.44 1.98
CA PHE A 34 4.82 1.47 3.00
C PHE A 34 3.73 2.54 3.09
N VAL A 35 3.03 2.84 1.99
CA VAL A 35 2.14 4.00 1.93
C VAL A 35 0.71 3.61 2.30
N ALA A 36 0.09 2.74 1.51
CA ALA A 36 -1.30 2.38 1.72
C ALA A 36 -1.63 0.98 1.21
N ASN A 37 -2.65 0.37 1.82
CA ASN A 37 -3.20 -0.91 1.39
C ASN A 37 -4.69 -0.79 1.11
N PRO A 38 -5.18 -1.28 -0.05
CA PRO A 38 -6.61 -1.47 -0.24
C PRO A 38 -7.12 -2.68 0.54
N TYR A 39 -8.32 -2.57 1.10
CA TYR A 39 -9.07 -3.66 1.72
C TYR A 39 -10.54 -3.59 1.33
N THR A 40 -11.20 -4.74 1.35
CA THR A 40 -12.66 -4.83 1.25
C THR A 40 -13.22 -5.13 2.64
N VAL A 41 -14.23 -4.37 3.06
CA VAL A 41 -14.89 -4.55 4.34
C VAL A 41 -15.74 -5.83 4.32
N VAL A 42 -15.54 -6.68 5.32
CA VAL A 42 -16.28 -7.93 5.48
C VAL A 42 -17.10 -7.88 6.78
N GLY A 43 -18.41 -8.05 6.66
CA GLY A 43 -19.37 -8.06 7.75
C GLY A 43 -19.83 -6.66 8.22
N ALA A 44 -20.97 -6.62 8.91
CA ALA A 44 -21.68 -5.39 9.26
C ALA A 44 -21.19 -4.66 10.54
N SER A 45 -20.01 -5.02 11.06
CA SER A 45 -19.58 -4.58 12.40
C SER A 45 -19.23 -3.10 12.55
N MET A 46 -19.10 -2.40 11.41
CA MET A 46 -18.82 -0.97 11.33
C MET A 46 -19.96 -0.17 10.69
N SER A 47 -21.12 -0.79 10.45
CA SER A 47 -22.32 -0.09 9.98
C SER A 47 -22.80 0.91 11.05
N PRO A 48 -23.22 2.14 10.68
CA PRO A 48 -23.40 2.65 9.31
C PRO A 48 -22.18 3.38 8.73
N THR A 49 -21.02 3.35 9.41
CA THR A 49 -19.82 4.07 8.91
C THR A 49 -19.22 3.37 7.69
N PHE A 50 -19.15 2.04 7.74
CA PHE A 50 -18.71 1.20 6.63
C PHE A 50 -19.69 0.05 6.47
N GLU A 51 -20.14 -0.12 5.24
CA GLU A 51 -21.05 -1.18 4.84
C GLU A 51 -20.29 -2.40 4.30
N GLU A 52 -20.98 -3.52 4.20
CA GLU A 52 -20.38 -4.74 3.67
C GLU A 52 -20.02 -4.58 2.18
N ASN A 53 -18.84 -5.06 1.81
CA ASN A 53 -18.21 -4.91 0.48
C ASN A 53 -17.69 -3.50 0.13
N ASP A 54 -17.68 -2.57 1.08
CA ASP A 54 -17.01 -1.28 0.86
C ASP A 54 -15.51 -1.47 0.58
N PHE A 55 -15.02 -0.75 -0.43
CA PHE A 55 -13.60 -0.72 -0.78
C PHE A 55 -12.92 0.46 -0.09
N ILE A 56 -12.00 0.17 0.81
CA ILE A 56 -11.31 1.19 1.62
C ILE A 56 -9.80 1.17 1.35
N ILE A 57 -9.17 2.34 1.49
CA ILE A 57 -7.73 2.49 1.43
C ILE A 57 -7.22 2.84 2.81
N VAL A 58 -6.37 1.98 3.37
CA VAL A 58 -5.81 2.14 4.72
C VAL A 58 -4.44 2.75 4.62
N ASP A 59 -4.27 3.90 5.26
CA ASP A 59 -2.98 4.58 5.38
C ASP A 59 -2.07 3.90 6.42
N LYS A 60 -0.81 3.68 6.05
CA LYS A 60 0.24 3.11 6.89
C LYS A 60 1.25 4.15 7.38
N ILE A 61 1.22 5.36 6.84
CA ILE A 61 2.17 6.45 7.13
C ILE A 61 1.75 7.18 8.40
N THR A 62 0.52 7.72 8.44
CA THR A 62 0.04 8.54 9.56
C THR A 62 0.30 7.92 10.95
N PRO A 63 -0.03 6.63 11.22
CA PRO A 63 0.19 6.05 12.54
C PRO A 63 1.68 5.89 12.93
N ARG A 64 2.64 6.10 12.02
CA ARG A 64 4.07 6.10 12.34
C ARG A 64 4.58 7.45 12.82
N PHE A 65 3.88 8.53 12.50
CA PHE A 65 4.30 9.90 12.79
C PHE A 65 3.36 10.63 13.74
N ASN A 66 2.12 10.16 13.87
CA ASN A 66 1.10 10.73 14.75
C ASN A 66 0.55 9.66 15.69
N ASP A 67 0.30 10.06 16.94
CA ASP A 67 -0.37 9.21 17.91
C ASP A 67 -1.84 9.00 17.53
N LEU A 68 -2.31 7.78 17.78
CA LEU A 68 -3.71 7.39 17.60
C LEU A 68 -4.59 8.06 18.65
N LYS A 69 -5.74 8.57 18.20
CA LYS A 69 -6.70 9.29 19.04
C LYS A 69 -7.99 8.49 19.17
N ARG A 70 -8.74 8.80 20.24
CA ARG A 70 -10.12 8.32 20.36
C ARG A 70 -10.92 8.80 19.15
N GLY A 71 -11.71 7.91 18.58
CA GLY A 71 -12.49 8.15 17.37
C GLY A 71 -11.81 7.69 16.09
N ASP A 72 -10.50 7.46 16.08
CA ASP A 72 -9.79 6.96 14.88
C ASP A 72 -10.29 5.56 14.51
N VAL A 73 -10.40 5.31 13.20
CA VAL A 73 -10.70 3.99 12.66
C VAL A 73 -9.40 3.35 12.20
N ILE A 74 -9.09 2.18 12.75
CA ILE A 74 -7.84 1.47 12.48
C ILE A 74 -8.12 0.08 11.93
N VAL A 75 -7.16 -0.41 11.15
CA VAL A 75 -7.09 -1.81 10.74
C VAL A 75 -5.92 -2.46 11.45
N PHE A 76 -6.18 -3.55 12.17
CA PHE A 76 -5.17 -4.28 12.92
C PHE A 76 -5.44 -5.78 12.90
N VAL A 77 -4.40 -6.59 13.17
CA VAL A 77 -4.55 -8.03 13.32
C VAL A 77 -4.62 -8.34 14.82
N PRO A 78 -5.75 -8.85 15.33
CA PRO A 78 -5.87 -9.17 16.75
C PRO A 78 -4.99 -10.37 17.14
N PRO A 79 -4.52 -10.43 18.41
CA PRO A 79 -3.73 -11.56 18.90
C PRO A 79 -4.46 -12.90 18.67
N GLY A 80 -3.76 -13.90 18.15
CA GLY A 80 -4.33 -15.23 17.88
C GLY A 80 -5.20 -15.32 16.61
N LYS A 81 -5.26 -14.26 15.79
CA LYS A 81 -5.90 -14.29 14.47
C LYS A 81 -4.89 -13.91 13.38
N THR A 82 -5.19 -14.31 12.15
CA THR A 82 -4.39 -13.96 10.95
C THR A 82 -5.10 -12.95 10.05
N ILE A 83 -6.37 -12.67 10.31
CA ILE A 83 -7.24 -11.83 9.48
C ILE A 83 -7.29 -10.41 10.07
N PRO A 84 -7.11 -9.35 9.25
CA PRO A 84 -7.19 -7.97 9.72
C PRO A 84 -8.63 -7.54 10.03
N TYR A 85 -8.82 -6.78 11.10
CA TYR A 85 -10.09 -6.27 11.56
C TYR A 85 -10.10 -4.75 11.45
N ILE A 86 -11.24 -4.17 11.03
CA ILE A 86 -11.49 -2.73 11.06
C ILE A 86 -12.33 -2.37 12.28
N LYS A 87 -11.85 -1.46 13.14
CA LYS A 87 -12.55 -0.99 14.35
C LYS A 87 -12.26 0.47 14.66
N ARG A 88 -13.14 1.09 15.43
CA ARG A 88 -12.96 2.43 15.99
C ARG A 88 -12.34 2.38 17.38
N ILE A 89 -11.33 3.22 17.62
CA ILE A 89 -10.71 3.38 18.93
C ILE A 89 -11.67 4.12 19.86
N VAL A 90 -12.09 3.45 20.93
CA VAL A 90 -12.96 4.03 21.97
C VAL A 90 -12.21 4.36 23.25
N GLY A 91 -11.04 3.78 23.49
CA GLY A 91 -10.19 3.99 24.65
C GLY A 91 -8.72 4.04 24.27
N ILE A 92 -7.97 4.89 24.95
CA ILE A 92 -6.51 4.99 24.88
C ILE A 92 -5.94 4.69 26.28
N PRO A 93 -4.68 4.25 26.40
CA PRO A 93 -4.03 3.98 27.69
C PRO A 93 -4.11 5.14 28.68
#